data_AF-A0AA36BQK0-F1
#
_entry.id   AF-A0AA36BQK0-F1
#
_cell.length_a   1.000
_cell.length_b   1.000
_cell.length_c   1.000
_cell.angle_alpha   90.00
_cell.angle_beta   90.00
_cell.angle_gamma   90.00
#
_symmetry.space_group_name_H-M   'P 1'
#
loop_
_entity.id
_entity.type
_entity.pdbx_description
1 polymer ?
#
loop_
_entity_poly.entity_id
_entity_poly.type
_entity_poly.pdbx_seq_one_letter_code
_entity_poly.pdbx_strand_id
1 'polypeptide(L)'
;MKRSDKFPTRTNCISCIDRQFGSKTAVAKCFLYTFLREQPIWHSLRFWNAAFFDAVQCERARRPVCTSEEASEEKVDDSEFQENVTFGQLGTFTCNMKSFGLSRELCFEFLRKQSTIANLSREKQRLLKENILHSKDN
;
A
#
# COMPACT_ATOMS: atom_id res chain seq x y z
N MET A 1 -28.22 9.20 22.05
CA MET A 1 -27.69 8.05 21.27
C MET A 1 -28.28 8.19 19.87
N LYS A 2 -27.58 8.65 18.83
CA LYS A 2 -26.31 8.20 18.26
C LYS A 2 -25.56 9.40 17.67
N ARG A 3 -24.24 9.50 17.92
CA ARG A 3 -23.34 10.43 17.22
C ARG A 3 -23.01 9.84 15.85
N SER A 4 -23.12 10.67 14.83
CA SER A 4 -22.72 10.41 13.46
C SER A 4 -21.23 10.72 13.34
N ASP A 5 -20.36 9.73 13.51
CA ASP A 5 -18.93 9.92 13.30
C ASP A 5 -18.59 9.73 11.82
N LYS A 6 -18.58 10.84 11.10
CA LYS A 6 -18.08 10.98 9.74
C LYS A 6 -16.56 11.11 9.83
N PHE A 7 -15.83 10.04 9.54
CA PHE A 7 -14.36 10.11 9.43
C PHE A 7 -13.98 10.98 8.23
N PRO A 8 -13.19 12.06 8.39
CA PRO A 8 -12.69 12.80 7.26
C PRO A 8 -11.51 12.06 6.62
N THR A 9 -11.66 11.71 5.35
CA THR A 9 -10.58 11.44 4.42
C THR A 9 -9.70 12.69 4.33
N ARG A 10 -8.48 12.65 4.85
CA ARG A 10 -7.45 13.65 4.55
C ARG A 10 -6.12 12.98 4.24
N THR A 11 -5.87 12.87 2.95
CA THR A 11 -4.56 12.90 2.31
C THR A 11 -3.81 14.14 2.81
N ASN A 12 -2.88 13.97 3.76
CA ASN A 12 -1.89 14.99 4.07
C ASN A 12 -0.54 14.48 3.59
N CYS A 13 -0.10 14.99 2.44
CA CYS A 13 1.30 14.99 2.07
C CYS A 13 2.02 15.92 3.05
N ILE A 14 2.79 15.36 3.98
CA ILE A 14 3.56 16.12 4.97
C ILE A 14 4.97 16.28 4.42
N SER A 15 5.17 17.31 3.58
CA SER A 15 6.49 17.87 3.33
C SER A 15 6.83 18.86 4.44
N CYS A 16 8.12 18.93 4.78
CA CYS A 16 8.77 19.88 5.69
C CYS A 16 8.75 19.49 7.18
N ILE A 17 9.84 18.85 7.64
CA ILE A 17 10.31 19.04 9.02
C ILE A 17 11.83 19.25 8.96
N ASP A 18 12.20 20.52 9.06
CA ASP A 18 13.58 20.99 9.18
C ASP A 18 14.25 20.41 10.43
N ARG A 19 15.52 20.08 10.25
CA ARG A 19 16.45 19.60 11.27
C ARG A 19 16.94 20.78 12.09
N GLN A 20 16.47 20.92 13.33
CA GLN A 20 17.25 21.55 14.39
C GLN A 20 16.97 20.82 15.70
N PHE A 21 18.00 20.59 16.52
CA PHE A 21 17.95 21.03 17.91
C PHE A 21 19.36 21.05 18.53
N GLY A 22 19.86 22.27 18.72
CA GLY A 22 20.77 22.63 19.79
C GLY A 22 19.97 22.85 21.09
N SER A 23 20.64 22.61 22.22
CA SER A 23 20.13 22.49 23.59
C SER A 23 19.21 23.61 24.12
N LYS A 24 18.07 23.23 24.72
CA LYS A 24 17.68 23.47 26.14
C LYS A 24 16.32 22.81 26.44
N THR A 25 16.18 22.31 27.67
CA THR A 25 15.16 21.36 28.17
C THR A 25 13.69 21.77 27.96
N ALA A 26 13.17 21.47 26.78
CA ALA A 26 11.77 21.16 26.56
C ALA A 26 11.74 19.71 26.07
N VAL A 27 10.96 18.83 26.70
CA VAL A 27 10.75 17.48 26.16
C VAL A 27 10.00 17.66 24.84
N ALA A 28 10.76 17.71 23.75
CA ALA A 28 10.22 17.84 22.41
C ALA A 28 9.28 16.66 22.19
N LYS A 29 7.99 16.94 21.97
CA LYS A 29 7.03 15.92 21.57
C LYS A 29 7.39 15.50 20.14
N CYS A 30 8.13 14.41 20.03
CA CYS A 30 8.42 13.79 18.75
C CYS A 30 7.23 12.90 18.34
N PHE A 31 6.84 12.96 17.06
CA PHE A 31 5.85 12.03 16.53
C PHE A 31 6.45 10.63 16.46
N LEU A 32 5.66 9.59 16.75
CA LEU A 32 6.10 8.20 16.65
C LEU A 32 6.69 7.88 15.26
N TYR A 33 6.13 8.49 14.21
CA TYR A 33 6.61 8.39 12.83
C TYR A 33 8.11 8.73 12.69
N THR A 34 8.62 9.70 13.44
CA THR A 34 10.04 10.11 13.39
C THR A 34 10.97 8.94 13.68
N PHE A 35 10.60 8.08 14.64
CA PHE A 35 11.38 6.90 15.01
C PHE A 35 11.02 5.67 14.19
N LEU A 36 9.74 5.55 13.80
CA LEU A 36 9.30 4.44 12.98
C LEU A 36 9.93 4.51 11.60
N ARG A 37 9.95 5.65 10.90
CA ARG A 37 10.41 5.70 9.51
C ARG A 37 11.84 5.22 9.29
N GLU A 38 12.69 5.25 10.31
CA GLU A 38 14.11 4.85 10.26
C GLU A 38 14.33 3.37 10.58
N GLN A 39 13.27 2.60 10.88
CA GLN A 39 13.45 1.19 11.24
C GLN A 39 13.92 0.36 10.04
N PRO A 40 14.93 -0.52 10.22
CA PRO A 40 15.50 -1.31 9.13
C PRO A 40 14.50 -2.32 8.53
N ILE A 41 13.44 -2.66 9.27
CA ILE A 41 12.39 -3.57 8.81
C ILE A 41 11.71 -3.09 7.52
N TRP A 42 11.63 -1.78 7.28
CA TRP A 42 11.04 -1.24 6.05
C TRP A 42 11.89 -1.52 4.82
N HIS A 43 13.19 -1.78 4.95
CA HIS A 43 14.03 -2.17 3.81
C HIS A 43 13.92 -3.67 3.48
N SER A 44 13.18 -4.44 4.28
CA SER A 44 13.02 -5.87 4.08
C SER A 44 11.88 -6.18 3.13
N LEU A 45 12.19 -6.72 1.95
CA LEU A 45 11.16 -7.29 1.05
C LEU A 45 10.33 -8.40 1.73
N ARG A 46 10.91 -9.13 2.71
CA ARG A 46 10.15 -10.14 3.46
C ARG A 46 9.00 -9.52 4.25
N PHE A 47 9.22 -8.34 4.84
CA PHE A 47 8.18 -7.61 5.54
C PHE A 47 7.06 -7.21 4.57
N TRP A 48 7.41 -6.56 3.46
CA TRP A 48 6.42 -6.10 2.48
C TRP A 48 5.64 -7.24 1.84
N ASN A 49 6.29 -8.36 1.54
CA ASN A 49 5.61 -9.54 1.02
C ASN A 49 4.59 -10.10 2.04
N ALA A 50 4.95 -10.17 3.32
CA ALA A 50 4.07 -10.67 4.36
C ALA A 50 2.89 -9.72 4.60
N ALA A 51 3.15 -8.42 4.73
CA ALA A 51 2.12 -7.41 4.92
C ALA A 51 1.17 -7.31 3.72
N PHE A 52 1.71 -7.43 2.50
CA PHE A 52 0.89 -7.43 1.28
C PHE A 52 0.00 -8.65 1.19
N PHE A 53 0.54 -9.84 1.48
CA PHE A 53 -0.25 -11.07 1.51
C PHE A 53 -1.41 -10.95 2.51
N ASP A 54 -1.13 -10.50 3.73
CA ASP A 54 -2.17 -10.29 4.74
C ASP A 54 -3.24 -9.30 4.28
N ALA A 55 -2.85 -8.17 3.69
CA ALA A 55 -3.79 -7.16 3.19
C ALA A 55 -4.70 -7.69 2.07
N VAL A 56 -4.12 -8.40 1.09
CA VAL A 56 -4.88 -9.01 -0.01
C VAL A 56 -5.86 -10.06 0.52
N GLN A 57 -5.42 -10.91 1.45
CA GLN A 57 -6.29 -11.94 2.04
C GLN A 57 -7.41 -11.33 2.88
N CYS A 58 -7.11 -10.27 3.63
CA CYS A 58 -8.11 -9.52 4.38
C CYS A 58 -9.18 -8.89 3.46
N GLU A 59 -8.80 -8.34 2.30
CA GLU A 59 -9.78 -7.82 1.32
C GLU A 59 -10.62 -8.93 0.70
N ARG A 60 -9.99 -10.05 0.32
CA ARG A 60 -10.70 -11.22 -0.22
C ARG A 60 -11.73 -11.78 0.76
N ALA A 61 -11.39 -11.83 2.05
CA ALA A 61 -12.28 -12.31 3.11
C ALA A 61 -13.49 -11.39 3.35
N ARG A 62 -13.45 -10.13 2.90
CA ARG A 62 -14.58 -9.19 3.00
C ARG A 62 -15.59 -9.34 1.88
N ARG A 63 -15.33 -10.17 0.86
CA ARG A 63 -16.30 -10.43 -0.21
C ARG A 63 -17.50 -11.18 0.39
N PRO A 64 -18.73 -10.66 0.27
CA PRO A 64 -19.92 -11.41 0.62
C PRO A 64 -20.02 -12.65 -0.27
N VAL A 65 -20.24 -13.84 0.32
CA VAL A 65 -20.50 -15.05 -0.46
C VAL A 65 -21.88 -14.89 -1.12
N CYS A 66 -21.91 -14.69 -2.43
CA CYS A 66 -23.16 -14.67 -3.17
C CYS A 66 -23.57 -16.11 -3.45
N THR A 67 -24.61 -16.60 -2.76
CA THR A 67 -25.20 -17.92 -3.02
C THR A 67 -26.23 -17.77 -4.15
N SER A 68 -25.84 -17.94 -5.42
CA SER A 68 -26.81 -18.18 -6.50
C SER A 68 -26.20 -18.82 -7.75
N GLU A 69 -26.58 -20.08 -7.95
CA GLU A 69 -26.77 -20.89 -9.16
C GLU A 69 -26.37 -20.38 -10.57
N GLU A 70 -25.20 -19.76 -10.80
CA GLU A 70 -24.69 -19.47 -12.17
C GLU A 70 -23.17 -19.73 -12.28
N ALA A 71 -22.79 -21.01 -12.22
CA ALA A 71 -21.40 -21.47 -12.05
C ALA A 71 -20.38 -21.09 -13.16
N SER A 72 -20.81 -20.52 -14.29
CA SER A 72 -19.92 -20.11 -15.40
C SER A 72 -19.55 -18.63 -15.37
N GLU A 73 -20.47 -17.74 -15.01
CA GLU A 73 -20.21 -16.29 -14.92
C GLU A 73 -19.47 -15.95 -13.62
N GLU A 74 -19.73 -16.71 -12.56
CA GLU A 74 -19.08 -16.59 -11.25
C GLU A 74 -17.56 -16.76 -11.30
N LYS A 75 -17.03 -17.59 -12.23
CA LYS A 75 -15.58 -17.81 -12.37
C LYS A 75 -14.84 -16.64 -13.01
N VAL A 76 -15.46 -15.96 -13.96
CA VAL A 76 -14.88 -14.77 -14.61
C VAL A 76 -14.93 -13.60 -13.63
N ASP A 77 -16.06 -13.42 -12.95
CA ASP A 77 -16.24 -12.42 -11.89
C ASP A 77 -15.25 -12.63 -10.74
N ASP A 78 -15.02 -13.88 -10.31
CA ASP A 78 -14.01 -14.17 -9.29
C ASP A 78 -12.60 -13.81 -9.78
N SER A 79 -12.19 -14.24 -10.97
CA SER A 79 -10.85 -13.90 -11.48
C SER A 79 -10.62 -12.39 -11.61
N GLU A 80 -11.62 -11.64 -12.10
CA GLU A 80 -11.53 -10.19 -12.21
C GLU A 80 -11.47 -9.51 -10.82
N PHE A 81 -12.31 -9.97 -9.89
CA PHE A 81 -12.29 -9.51 -8.50
C PHE A 81 -10.91 -9.71 -7.86
N GLN A 82 -10.32 -10.91 -8.01
CA GLN A 82 -9.01 -11.24 -7.47
C GLN A 82 -7.90 -10.33 -8.06
N GLU A 83 -7.98 -10.05 -9.36
CA GLU A 83 -7.04 -9.16 -10.04
C GLU A 83 -7.20 -7.71 -9.55
N ASN A 84 -8.44 -7.24 -9.37
CA ASN A 84 -8.75 -5.88 -8.92
C ASN A 84 -8.29 -5.62 -7.48
N VAL A 85 -8.52 -6.57 -6.57
CA VAL A 85 -7.99 -6.54 -5.19
C VAL A 85 -6.46 -6.40 -5.22
N THR A 86 -5.80 -7.26 -5.99
CA THR A 86 -4.33 -7.24 -6.08
C THR A 86 -3.83 -5.93 -6.67
N PHE A 87 -4.46 -5.41 -7.72
CA PHE A 87 -4.10 -4.13 -8.34
C PHE A 87 -4.21 -2.96 -7.36
N GLY A 88 -5.32 -2.85 -6.63
CA GLY A 88 -5.54 -1.80 -5.64
C GLY A 88 -4.51 -1.86 -4.49
N GLN A 89 -4.24 -3.07 -4.00
CA GLN A 89 -3.25 -3.28 -2.96
C GLN A 89 -1.83 -2.97 -3.43
N LEU A 90 -1.47 -3.34 -4.66
CA LEU A 90 -0.16 -3.01 -5.21
C LEU A 90 0.04 -1.50 -5.36
N GLY A 91 -0.98 -0.77 -5.81
CA GLY A 91 -0.95 0.69 -5.84
C GLY A 91 -0.70 1.31 -4.47
N THR A 92 -1.41 0.81 -3.45
CA THR A 92 -1.26 1.28 -2.06
C THR A 92 0.14 0.97 -1.52
N PHE A 93 0.61 -0.26 -1.67
CA PHE A 93 1.90 -0.69 -1.11
C PHE A 93 3.08 0.00 -1.79
N THR A 94 3.06 0.16 -3.11
CA THR A 94 4.12 0.87 -3.83
C THR A 94 4.21 2.35 -3.43
N CYS A 95 3.07 3.02 -3.24
CA CYS A 95 3.02 4.37 -2.69
C CYS A 95 3.58 4.43 -1.26
N ASN A 96 3.20 3.47 -0.40
CA ASN A 96 3.71 3.39 0.98
C ASN A 96 5.22 3.17 1.01
N MET A 97 5.73 2.22 0.21
CA MET A 97 7.16 1.93 0.07
C MET A 97 7.97 3.16 -0.31
N LYS A 98 7.49 3.96 -1.28
CA LYS A 98 8.13 5.25 -1.62
C LYS A 98 8.06 6.26 -0.47
N SER A 99 6.95 6.31 0.27
CA SER A 99 6.80 7.21 1.43
C SER A 99 7.79 6.88 2.55
N PHE A 100 8.17 5.61 2.69
CA PHE A 100 9.24 5.15 3.58
C PHE A 100 10.66 5.31 2.99
N GLY A 101 10.80 5.93 1.81
CA GLY A 101 12.10 6.22 1.20
C GLY A 101 12.77 5.01 0.54
N LEU A 102 12.00 3.98 0.18
CA LEU A 102 12.57 2.82 -0.53
C LEU A 102 12.87 3.18 -1.98
N SER A 103 13.94 2.58 -2.51
CA SER A 103 14.40 2.85 -3.87
C SER A 103 13.37 2.39 -4.91
N ARG A 104 13.42 3.02 -6.09
CA ARG A 104 12.57 2.63 -7.22
C ARG A 104 12.82 1.20 -7.64
N GLU A 105 14.07 0.75 -7.61
CA GLU A 105 14.46 -0.60 -7.97
C GLU A 105 13.77 -1.63 -7.07
N LEU A 106 13.75 -1.38 -5.75
CA LEU A 106 13.09 -2.24 -4.79
C LEU A 106 11.56 -2.24 -4.98
N CYS A 107 10.98 -1.07 -5.25
CA CYS A 107 9.55 -0.96 -5.58
C CYS A 107 9.19 -1.73 -6.88
N PHE A 108 10.02 -1.64 -7.92
CA PHE A 108 9.82 -2.37 -9.17
C PHE A 108 10.02 -3.87 -9.01
N GLU A 109 11.00 -4.29 -8.21
CA GLU A 109 11.24 -5.70 -7.93
C GLU A 109 10.03 -6.32 -7.20
N PHE A 110 9.53 -5.63 -6.17
CA PHE A 110 8.31 -6.01 -5.46
C PHE A 110 7.11 -6.08 -6.42
N LEU A 111 6.85 -4.99 -7.17
CA LEU A 111 5.74 -4.93 -8.12
C LEU A 111 5.80 -6.06 -9.15
N ARG A 112 6.97 -6.32 -9.73
CA ARG A 112 7.18 -7.39 -10.72
C ARG A 112 6.82 -8.75 -10.14
N LYS A 113 7.35 -9.08 -8.96
CA LYS A 113 7.11 -10.38 -8.30
C LYS A 113 5.62 -10.58 -8.02
N GLN A 114 4.95 -9.60 -7.43
CA GLN A 114 3.54 -9.72 -7.09
C GLN A 114 2.64 -9.73 -8.34
N SER A 115 2.97 -8.96 -9.37
CA SER A 115 2.25 -8.96 -10.64
C SER A 115 2.32 -10.32 -11.34
N THR A 116 3.47 -11.00 -11.28
CA THR A 116 3.63 -12.35 -11.82
C THR A 116 2.84 -13.38 -10.99
N ILE A 117 2.90 -13.31 -9.67
CA ILE A 117 2.17 -14.25 -8.79
C ILE A 117 0.66 -14.16 -9.00
N ALA A 118 0.14 -12.95 -9.20
CA ALA A 118 -1.29 -12.71 -9.37
C ALA A 118 -1.76 -12.66 -10.83
N ASN A 119 -0.89 -12.96 -11.81
CA ASN A 119 -1.19 -12.89 -13.24
C ASN A 119 -1.86 -11.57 -13.67
N LEU A 120 -1.39 -10.43 -13.16
CA LEU A 120 -1.92 -9.12 -13.55
C LEU A 120 -1.73 -8.88 -15.05
N SER A 121 -2.75 -8.35 -15.69
CA SER A 121 -2.70 -7.87 -17.07
C SER A 121 -1.58 -6.85 -17.30
N ARG A 122 -1.01 -6.86 -18.51
CA ARG A 122 0.10 -5.97 -18.87
C ARG A 122 -0.26 -4.49 -18.71
N GLU A 123 -1.53 -4.15 -18.96
CA GLU A 123 -2.01 -2.78 -18.83
C GLU A 123 -2.02 -2.32 -17.37
N LYS A 124 -2.58 -3.13 -16.45
CA LYS A 124 -2.52 -2.84 -15.01
C LYS A 124 -1.07 -2.73 -14.50
N GLN A 125 -0.17 -3.59 -14.99
CA GLN A 125 1.26 -3.48 -14.67
C GLN A 125 1.89 -2.18 -15.18
N ARG A 126 1.51 -1.72 -16.39
CA ARG A 126 1.99 -0.45 -16.96
C ARG A 126 1.56 0.72 -16.11
N LEU A 127 0.28 0.79 -15.75
CA LEU A 127 -0.29 1.85 -14.91
C LEU A 127 0.42 1.92 -13.54
N LEU A 128 0.66 0.77 -12.89
CA LEU A 128 1.38 0.74 -11.62
C LEU A 128 2.85 1.21 -11.76
N LYS A 129 3.53 0.84 -12.84
CA LYS A 129 4.90 1.30 -13.10
C LYS A 129 4.98 2.80 -13.33
N GLU A 130 4.04 3.35 -14.10
CA GLU A 130 3.94 4.79 -14.34
C GLU A 130 3.75 5.57 -13.03
N ASN A 131 2.91 5.07 -12.11
CA ASN A 131 2.74 5.68 -10.80
C ASN A 131 4.04 5.72 -9.97
N ILE A 132 4.87 4.68 -10.06
CA ILE A 132 6.19 4.64 -9.38
C ILE A 132 7.16 5.65 -9.99
N LEU A 133 7.11 5.85 -11.32
CA LEU A 133 7.97 6.79 -12.05
C LEU A 133 7.58 8.26 -11.84
N HIS A 134 6.27 8.57 -11.82
CA HIS A 134 5.77 9.94 -11.82
C HIS A 134 5.56 10.54 -10.42
N SER A 135 5.53 9.73 -9.36
CA SER A 135 5.53 10.24 -7.99
C SER A 135 6.89 10.89 -7.70
N LYS A 136 6.93 12.22 -7.52
CA LYS A 136 8.17 12.97 -7.26
C LYS A 136 8.95 12.35 -6.10
N ASP A 137 10.25 12.17 -6.29
CA ASP A 137 11.16 11.83 -5.19
C ASP A 137 11.15 13.02 -4.22
N ASN A 138 10.77 12.77 -2.97
CA ASN A 138 10.74 13.76 -1.90
C ASN A 138 12.13 13.93 -1.28
#